data_AF-A0AAW1A8B4-F1
#
_entry.id   AF-A0AAW1A8B4-F1
#
_cell.length_a   1.000
_cell.length_b   1.000
_cell.length_c   1.000
_cell.angle_alpha   90.00
_cell.angle_beta   90.00
_cell.angle_gamma   90.00
#
_symmetry.space_group_name_H-M   'P 1'
#
loop_
_entity.id
_entity.type
_entity.pdbx_description
1 polymer ?
#
loop_
_entity_poly.entity_id
_entity_poly.type
_entity_poly.pdbx_seq_one_letter_code
_entity_poly.pdbx_strand_id
1 'polypeptide(L)'
;MAENWKFLESKNELHILNKFTKNGNTLVLLYRRTLLSACGLFVSFSLGNPLLDILIPLNETRPRQNIFNVNYVILDDQEHFYISYVHLAFSAFVIVLTIISVDSLYITIIYHACGLFAVCGSQVQNTAENNTIEKNGTDISSIGYEQFKQCIIMHYKTLQSVSVI
;
A
#
# COMPACT_ATOMS: atom_id res chain seq x y z
N MET A 1 3.82 19.14 -4.05
CA MET A 1 4.67 17.99 -4.45
C MET A 1 5.67 18.37 -5.55
N ALA A 2 5.36 19.29 -6.47
CA ALA A 2 6.27 19.71 -7.55
C ALA A 2 7.48 20.58 -7.09
N GLU A 3 7.36 21.37 -6.02
CA GLU A 3 8.47 22.24 -5.58
C GLU A 3 9.64 21.50 -4.92
N ASN A 4 9.39 20.32 -4.33
CA ASN A 4 10.44 19.47 -3.78
C ASN A 4 11.41 18.94 -4.87
N TRP A 5 11.01 19.00 -6.14
CA TRP A 5 11.79 18.43 -7.25
C TRP A 5 12.98 19.30 -7.66
N LYS A 6 12.90 20.62 -7.45
CA LYS A 6 13.99 21.55 -7.80
C LYS A 6 15.18 21.48 -6.85
N PHE A 7 15.04 20.83 -5.69
CA PHE A 7 16.13 20.68 -4.71
C PHE A 7 16.96 19.40 -4.92
N LEU A 8 16.48 18.44 -5.71
CA LEU A 8 17.05 17.09 -5.87
C LEU A 8 17.93 16.92 -7.13
N GLU A 9 18.57 18.00 -7.59
CA GLU A 9 19.18 18.05 -8.93
C GLU A 9 20.43 17.17 -9.10
N SER A 10 20.98 16.61 -8.01
CA SER A 10 22.09 15.66 -8.11
C SER A 10 21.60 14.29 -8.61
N LYS A 11 22.25 13.76 -9.66
CA LYS A 11 21.93 12.43 -10.25
C LYS A 11 21.91 11.30 -9.21
N ASN A 12 22.67 11.43 -8.13
CA ASN A 12 22.76 10.43 -7.06
C ASN A 12 21.50 10.43 -6.18
N GLU A 13 20.96 11.60 -5.84
CA GLU A 13 19.76 11.73 -5.00
C GLU A 13 18.50 11.25 -5.71
N LEU A 14 18.38 11.58 -7.00
CA LEU A 14 17.28 11.09 -7.83
C LEU A 14 17.35 9.57 -8.01
N HIS A 15 18.55 9.00 -8.12
CA HIS A 15 18.74 7.54 -8.18
C HIS A 15 18.27 6.86 -6.89
N ILE A 16 18.64 7.40 -5.72
CA ILE A 16 18.21 6.88 -4.41
C ILE A 16 16.69 6.94 -4.30
N LEU A 17 16.07 8.09 -4.58
CA LEU A 17 14.63 8.26 -4.48
C LEU A 17 13.88 7.30 -5.42
N ASN A 18 14.31 7.19 -6.67
CA ASN A 18 13.69 6.30 -7.65
C ASN A 18 13.80 4.82 -7.24
N LYS A 19 14.90 4.42 -6.59
CA LYS A 19 15.03 3.07 -6.03
C LYS A 19 13.97 2.79 -4.98
N PHE A 20 13.73 3.72 -4.05
CA PHE A 20 12.66 3.56 -3.05
C PHE A 20 11.27 3.55 -3.68
N THR A 21 10.98 4.44 -4.63
CA THR A 21 9.70 4.45 -5.35
C THR A 21 9.45 3.14 -6.09
N LYS A 22 10.46 2.59 -6.77
CA LYS A 22 10.36 1.32 -7.50
C LYS A 22 10.12 0.14 -6.56
N ASN A 23 10.81 0.11 -5.42
CA ASN A 23 10.62 -0.93 -4.41
C ASN A 23 9.21 -0.86 -3.80
N GLY A 24 8.75 0.34 -3.43
CA GLY A 24 7.40 0.57 -2.91
C GLY A 24 6.32 0.13 -3.91
N ASN A 25 6.45 0.50 -5.18
CA ASN A 25 5.51 0.09 -6.22
C ASN A 25 5.51 -1.44 -6.44
N THR A 26 6.68 -2.08 -6.40
CA THR A 26 6.78 -3.55 -6.51
C THR A 26 6.06 -4.23 -5.35
N LEU A 27 6.22 -3.72 -4.13
CA LEU A 27 5.53 -4.23 -2.94
C LEU A 27 4.01 -4.06 -3.05
N VAL A 28 3.53 -2.87 -3.45
CA VAL A 28 2.10 -2.60 -3.67
C VAL A 28 1.51 -3.55 -4.73
N LEU A 29 2.23 -3.77 -5.84
CA LEU A 29 1.78 -4.68 -6.89
C LEU A 29 1.69 -6.13 -6.41
N LEU A 30 2.69 -6.60 -5.65
CA LEU A 30 2.67 -7.92 -5.04
C LEU A 30 1.48 -8.06 -4.08
N TYR A 31 1.34 -7.10 -3.15
CA TYR A 31 0.28 -7.06 -2.15
C TYR A 31 -1.11 -7.12 -2.79
N ARG A 32 -1.36 -6.23 -3.77
CA ARG A 32 -2.60 -6.19 -4.53
C ARG A 32 -2.91 -7.53 -5.21
N ARG A 33 -1.92 -8.14 -5.86
CA ARG A 33 -2.10 -9.44 -6.53
C ARG A 33 -2.45 -10.54 -5.54
N THR A 34 -1.73 -10.61 -4.42
CA THR A 34 -1.97 -11.61 -3.37
C THR A 34 -3.38 -11.47 -2.79
N LEU A 35 -3.80 -10.26 -2.40
CA LEU A 35 -5.13 -10.04 -1.85
C LEU A 35 -6.26 -10.35 -2.83
N LEU A 36 -6.14 -9.90 -4.09
CA LEU A 36 -7.14 -10.21 -5.11
C LEU A 36 -7.22 -11.72 -5.39
N SER A 37 -6.09 -12.41 -5.44
CA SER A 37 -6.08 -13.87 -5.60
C SER A 37 -6.73 -14.59 -4.42
N ALA A 38 -6.44 -14.17 -3.19
CA ALA A 38 -7.04 -14.75 -1.99
C ALA A 38 -8.55 -14.52 -1.94
N CYS A 39 -9.00 -13.31 -2.29
CA CYS A 39 -10.42 -12.98 -2.41
C CYS A 39 -11.12 -13.84 -3.47
N GLY A 40 -10.49 -14.01 -4.64
CA GLY A 40 -11.04 -14.85 -5.71
C GLY A 40 -11.16 -16.32 -5.30
N LEU A 41 -10.14 -16.87 -4.62
CA LEU A 41 -10.18 -18.24 -4.09
C LEU A 41 -11.27 -18.41 -3.04
N PHE A 42 -11.40 -17.44 -2.12
CA PHE A 42 -12.43 -17.45 -1.09
C PHE A 42 -13.84 -17.43 -1.66
N VAL A 43 -14.10 -16.54 -2.62
CA VAL A 43 -15.39 -16.44 -3.33
C VAL A 43 -15.70 -17.69 -4.15
N SER A 44 -14.68 -18.31 -4.76
CA SER A 44 -14.82 -19.53 -5.54
C SER A 44 -15.11 -20.76 -4.68
N PHE A 45 -14.60 -20.80 -3.44
CA PHE A 45 -14.82 -21.91 -2.52
C PHE A 45 -16.31 -22.15 -2.25
N SER A 46 -17.10 -21.09 -2.06
CA SER A 46 -18.56 -21.17 -1.90
C SER A 46 -19.30 -21.72 -3.13
N LEU A 47 -18.72 -21.63 -4.34
CA LEU A 47 -19.29 -22.20 -5.57
C LEU A 47 -18.94 -23.67 -5.77
N GLY A 48 -18.10 -24.27 -4.91
CA GLY A 48 -17.70 -25.67 -5.03
C GLY A 48 -18.91 -26.62 -5.06
N ASN A 49 -19.83 -26.51 -4.09
CA ASN A 49 -21.00 -27.40 -4.02
C ASN A 49 -21.92 -27.30 -5.26
N PRO A 50 -22.31 -26.09 -5.73
CA PRO A 50 -23.05 -25.94 -7.00
C PRO A 50 -22.32 -26.55 -8.22
N LEU A 51 -21.00 -26.41 -8.32
CA LEU A 51 -20.21 -26.99 -9.41
C LEU A 51 -20.21 -28.52 -9.37
N LEU A 52 -20.07 -29.11 -8.18
CA LEU A 52 -20.10 -30.56 -8.04
C LEU A 52 -21.49 -31.15 -8.30
N ASP A 53 -22.59 -30.41 -8.08
CA ASP A 53 -23.94 -30.88 -8.44
C ASP A 53 -24.12 -31.00 -9.96
N ILE A 54 -23.41 -30.18 -10.76
CA ILE A 54 -23.42 -30.28 -12.23
C ILE A 54 -22.56 -31.46 -12.71
N LEU A 55 -21.38 -31.66 -12.11
CA LEU A 55 -20.42 -32.69 -12.54
C LEU A 55 -20.76 -34.08 -12.02
N ILE A 56 -21.23 -34.17 -10.78
CA ILE A 56 -21.56 -35.42 -10.07
C ILE A 56 -22.91 -35.19 -9.38
N PRO A 57 -24.03 -35.31 -10.13
CA PRO A 57 -25.35 -35.10 -9.57
C PRO A 57 -25.67 -36.19 -8.54
N LEU A 58 -26.07 -35.78 -7.34
CA LEU A 58 -26.63 -36.67 -6.32
C LEU A 58 -28.15 -36.58 -6.35
N ASN A 59 -28.82 -37.61 -5.82
CA ASN A 59 -30.28 -37.62 -5.68
C ASN A 59 -30.78 -36.63 -4.61
N GLU A 60 -29.88 -36.11 -3.78
CA GLU A 60 -30.14 -35.09 -2.76
C GLU A 60 -29.35 -33.81 -3.07
N THR A 61 -29.94 -32.65 -2.76
CA THR A 61 -29.28 -31.35 -2.94
C THR A 61 -28.21 -31.15 -1.88
N ARG A 62 -26.98 -30.82 -2.30
CA ARG A 62 -25.89 -30.56 -1.36
C ARG A 62 -26.15 -29.26 -0.58
N PRO A 63 -25.73 -29.18 0.71
CA PRO A 63 -25.88 -27.95 1.48
C PRO A 63 -25.06 -26.82 0.84
N ARG A 64 -25.73 -25.72 0.50
CA ARG A 64 -25.10 -24.52 -0.05
C ARG A 64 -24.60 -23.65 1.09
N GLN A 65 -23.32 -23.28 1.05
CA GLN A 65 -22.73 -22.34 2.01
C GLN A 65 -22.45 -21.02 1.30
N ASN A 66 -23.08 -19.97 1.80
CA ASN A 66 -22.86 -18.61 1.30
C ASN A 66 -21.47 -18.11 1.74
N ILE A 67 -20.95 -17.09 1.05
CA ILE A 67 -19.60 -16.54 1.30
C ILE A 67 -19.44 -16.07 2.75
N PHE A 68 -20.51 -15.45 3.27
CA PHE A 68 -20.62 -15.04 4.66
C PHE A 68 -21.96 -15.58 5.20
N ASN A 69 -22.00 -15.92 6.48
CA ASN A 69 -23.24 -16.32 7.13
C ASN A 69 -24.09 -15.07 7.41
N VAL A 70 -24.95 -14.72 6.45
CA VAL A 70 -25.80 -13.52 6.51
C VAL A 70 -27.24 -13.97 6.34
N ASN A 71 -28.07 -13.70 7.35
CA ASN A 71 -29.50 -13.97 7.29
C ASN A 71 -30.22 -12.73 6.74
N TYR A 72 -30.61 -12.78 5.46
CA TYR A 72 -31.47 -11.76 4.89
C TYR A 72 -32.89 -12.04 5.38
N VAL A 73 -33.37 -11.28 6.36
CA VAL A 73 -34.68 -11.45 7.05
C VAL A 73 -35.88 -11.67 6.10
N ILE A 74 -35.77 -11.28 4.83
CA ILE A 74 -36.82 -11.32 3.81
C ILE A 74 -36.56 -12.41 2.73
N LEU A 75 -35.33 -12.94 2.61
CA LEU A 75 -34.95 -13.90 1.57
C LEU A 75 -34.63 -15.26 2.19
N ASP A 76 -35.25 -16.32 1.68
CA ASP A 76 -34.84 -17.69 2.02
C ASP A 76 -33.47 -17.98 1.40
N ASP A 77 -32.49 -18.31 2.23
CA ASP A 77 -31.10 -18.58 1.86
C ASP A 77 -30.95 -19.70 0.83
N GLN A 78 -31.90 -20.65 0.78
CA GLN A 78 -31.85 -21.78 -0.15
C GLN A 78 -32.42 -21.41 -1.53
N GLU A 79 -33.58 -20.74 -1.58
CA GLU A 79 -34.22 -20.33 -2.84
C GLU A 79 -33.46 -19.18 -3.52
N HIS A 80 -32.94 -18.23 -2.74
CA HIS A 80 -32.33 -16.99 -3.25
C HIS A 80 -30.80 -17.00 -3.18
N PHE A 81 -30.19 -18.18 -3.05
CA PHE A 81 -28.75 -18.37 -2.89
C PHE A 81 -27.91 -17.54 -3.88
N TYR A 82 -28.23 -17.57 -5.18
CA TYR A 82 -27.45 -16.87 -6.20
C TYR A 82 -27.50 -15.34 -6.07
N ILE A 83 -28.64 -14.78 -5.66
CA ILE A 83 -28.79 -13.33 -5.47
C ILE A 83 -27.95 -12.89 -4.26
N SER A 84 -28.10 -13.60 -3.14
CA SER A 84 -27.33 -13.35 -1.93
C SER A 84 -25.83 -13.54 -2.18
N TYR A 85 -25.45 -14.58 -2.94
CA TYR A 85 -24.07 -14.84 -3.33
C TYR A 85 -23.45 -13.69 -4.14
N VAL A 86 -24.14 -13.20 -5.17
CA VAL A 86 -23.64 -12.09 -6.01
C VAL A 86 -23.47 -10.82 -5.16
N HIS A 87 -24.42 -10.50 -4.29
CA HIS A 87 -24.32 -9.35 -3.40
C HIS A 87 -23.14 -9.47 -2.43
N LEU A 88 -22.94 -10.65 -1.81
CA LEU A 88 -21.84 -10.89 -0.88
C LEU A 88 -20.48 -10.92 -1.58
N ALA A 89 -20.40 -11.49 -2.79
CA ALA A 89 -19.19 -11.47 -3.61
C ALA A 89 -18.81 -10.04 -3.97
N PHE A 90 -19.76 -9.25 -4.46
CA PHE A 90 -19.53 -7.84 -4.77
C PHE A 90 -19.08 -7.06 -3.54
N SER A 91 -19.74 -7.26 -2.40
CA SER A 91 -19.37 -6.63 -1.13
C SER A 91 -17.95 -7.01 -0.71
N ALA A 92 -17.56 -8.29 -0.82
CA ALA A 92 -16.20 -8.75 -0.53
C ALA A 92 -15.17 -8.05 -1.41
N PHE A 93 -15.42 -7.93 -2.72
CA PHE A 93 -14.55 -7.21 -3.64
C PHE A 93 -14.41 -5.73 -3.27
N VAL A 94 -15.51 -5.04 -2.94
CA VAL A 94 -15.47 -3.63 -2.53
C VAL A 94 -14.64 -3.43 -1.26
N ILE A 95 -14.82 -4.31 -0.26
CA ILE A 95 -14.03 -4.27 0.98
C ILE A 95 -12.53 -4.46 0.67
N VAL A 96 -12.18 -5.48 -0.11
CA VAL A 96 -10.78 -5.76 -0.46
C VAL A 96 -10.16 -4.62 -1.27
N LEU A 97 -10.89 -4.03 -2.21
CA LEU A 97 -10.41 -2.86 -2.97
C LEU A 97 -10.17 -1.64 -2.07
N THR A 98 -11.01 -1.44 -1.06
CA THR A 98 -10.85 -0.35 -0.09
C THR A 98 -9.59 -0.56 0.74
N ILE A 99 -9.37 -1.78 1.26
CA ILE A 99 -8.15 -2.15 2.00
C ILE A 99 -6.90 -1.92 1.14
N ILE A 100 -6.89 -2.45 -0.08
CA ILE A 100 -5.79 -2.27 -1.03
C ILE A 100 -5.50 -0.79 -1.25
N SER A 101 -6.54 0.04 -1.41
CA SER A 101 -6.37 1.47 -1.67
C SER A 101 -5.73 2.20 -0.49
N VAL A 102 -6.24 1.95 0.72
CA VAL A 102 -5.72 2.55 1.96
C VAL A 102 -4.28 2.10 2.22
N ASP A 103 -4.00 0.80 2.13
CA ASP A 103 -2.66 0.27 2.39
C ASP A 103 -1.65 0.70 1.33
N SER A 104 -2.06 0.78 0.06
CA SER A 104 -1.19 1.27 -1.02
C SER A 104 -0.80 2.74 -0.78
N LEU A 105 -1.72 3.55 -0.28
CA LEU A 105 -1.46 4.93 0.10
C LEU A 105 -0.43 4.98 1.25
N TYR A 106 -0.63 4.20 2.31
CA TYR A 106 0.31 4.12 3.42
C TYR A 106 1.71 3.67 2.99
N ILE A 107 1.80 2.60 2.20
CA ILE A 107 3.08 2.09 1.67
C ILE A 107 3.76 3.19 0.86
N THR A 108 3.03 3.89 0.00
CA THR A 108 3.59 5.00 -0.81
C THR A 108 4.14 6.12 0.07
N ILE A 109 3.40 6.52 1.10
CA ILE A 109 3.84 7.57 2.04
C ILE A 109 5.11 7.13 2.79
N ILE A 110 5.13 5.90 3.30
CA ILE A 110 6.30 5.36 4.03
C ILE A 110 7.53 5.33 3.12
N TYR A 111 7.41 4.77 1.91
CA TYR A 111 8.54 4.69 0.98
C TYR A 111 9.00 6.07 0.50
N HIS A 112 8.08 7.02 0.33
CA HIS A 112 8.43 8.40 0.02
C HIS A 112 9.21 9.04 1.18
N ALA A 113 8.77 8.87 2.42
CA ALA A 113 9.46 9.40 3.60
C ALA A 113 10.85 8.76 3.75
N CYS A 114 10.96 7.43 3.63
CA CYS A 114 12.23 6.72 3.66
C CYS A 114 13.20 7.19 2.56
N GLY A 115 12.69 7.40 1.33
CA GLY A 115 13.50 7.91 0.22
C GLY A 115 14.05 9.31 0.47
N LEU A 116 13.25 10.21 1.06
CA LEU A 116 13.69 11.54 1.42
C LEU A 116 14.73 11.52 2.57
N PHE A 117 14.52 10.69 3.60
CA PHE A 117 15.51 10.54 4.68
C PHE A 117 16.84 9.98 4.17
N ALA A 118 16.80 9.01 3.25
CA ALA A 118 18.01 8.46 2.64
C ALA A 118 18.78 9.51 1.82
N VAL A 119 18.05 10.35 1.06
CA VAL A 119 18.65 11.50 0.35
C VAL A 119 19.28 12.48 1.34
N CYS A 120 18.55 12.88 2.39
CA CYS A 120 19.07 13.79 3.42
C CYS A 120 20.34 13.24 4.07
N GLY A 121 20.36 11.95 4.44
CA GLY A 121 21.54 11.29 4.99
C GLY A 121 22.73 11.29 4.03
N SER A 122 22.50 11.03 2.74
CA SER A 122 23.55 11.09 1.71
C SER A 122 24.12 12.50 1.54
N GLN A 123 23.28 13.54 1.62
CA GLN A 123 23.77 14.93 1.54
C GLN A 123 24.61 15.29 2.77
N VAL A 124 24.16 14.95 3.98
CA VAL A 124 24.92 15.19 5.23
C VAL A 124 26.28 14.49 5.19
N GLN A 125 26.30 13.24 4.74
CA GLN A 125 27.54 12.46 4.64
C GLN A 125 28.52 13.08 3.63
N ASN A 126 28.04 13.44 2.43
CA ASN A 126 28.87 14.09 1.41
C ASN A 126 29.45 15.43 1.92
N THR A 127 28.64 16.22 2.63
CA THR A 127 29.11 17.46 3.24
C THR A 127 30.15 17.18 4.34
N ALA A 128 29.94 16.20 5.21
CA ALA A 128 30.90 15.82 6.25
C ALA A 128 32.24 15.32 5.67
N GLU A 129 32.22 14.48 4.63
CA GLU A 129 33.42 13.99 3.96
C GLU A 129 34.18 15.14 3.29
N ASN A 130 33.49 16.03 2.57
CA ASN A 130 34.10 17.23 1.97
C ASN A 130 34.63 18.22 3.02
N ASN A 131 33.99 18.34 4.19
CA ASN A 131 34.48 19.17 5.31
C ASN A 131 35.80 18.67 5.91
N THR A 132 36.04 17.35 5.85
CA THR A 132 37.33 16.78 6.28
C THR A 132 38.46 17.14 5.30
N ILE A 133 38.11 17.43 4.05
CA ILE A 133 39.02 17.75 2.95
C ILE A 133 39.26 19.26 2.84
N GLU A 134 38.24 20.11 3.04
CA GLU A 134 38.32 21.58 2.94
C GLU A 134 38.33 22.28 4.31
N LYS A 135 39.45 22.17 5.04
CA LYS A 135 39.83 23.19 6.03
C LYS A 135 40.23 24.48 5.29
N ASN A 136 39.26 25.24 4.78
CA ASN A 136 39.29 26.71 4.64
C ASN A 136 38.13 27.21 3.77
N GLY A 137 37.10 27.75 4.42
CA GLY A 137 36.33 28.87 3.86
C GLY A 137 34.96 28.55 3.25
N THR A 138 34.01 28.09 4.04
CA THR A 138 32.58 28.52 3.97
C THR A 138 31.86 28.13 5.26
N ASP A 139 30.81 28.85 5.66
CA ASP A 139 30.10 28.64 6.93
C ASP A 139 29.19 27.38 6.86
N ILE A 140 29.85 26.24 6.99
CA ILE A 140 29.33 24.87 6.99
C ILE A 140 28.25 24.65 8.07
N SER A 141 28.25 25.46 9.14
CA SER A 141 27.26 25.36 10.21
C SER A 141 25.83 25.62 9.71
N SER A 142 25.70 26.52 8.72
CA SER A 142 24.41 26.91 8.14
C SER A 142 23.78 25.82 7.27
N ILE A 143 24.60 25.05 6.53
CA ILE A 143 24.14 23.97 5.63
C ILE A 143 23.68 22.75 6.44
N GLY A 144 24.46 22.34 7.45
CA GLY A 144 24.09 21.23 8.34
C GLY A 144 22.84 21.53 9.17
N TYR A 145 22.69 22.78 9.62
CA TYR A 145 21.49 23.26 10.32
C TYR A 145 20.24 23.16 9.44
N GLU A 146 20.33 23.54 8.16
CA GLU A 146 19.17 23.57 7.29
C GLU A 146 18.72 22.16 6.85
N GLN A 147 19.66 21.23 6.67
CA GLN A 147 19.34 19.80 6.45
C GLN A 147 18.68 19.16 7.68
N PHE A 148 19.17 19.45 8.89
CA PHE A 148 18.58 18.93 10.12
C PHE A 148 17.18 19.50 10.37
N LYS A 149 16.99 20.81 10.12
CA LYS A 149 15.69 21.46 10.16
C LYS A 149 14.72 20.88 9.14
N GLN A 150 15.17 20.56 7.92
CA GLN A 150 14.34 19.87 6.93
C GLN A 150 13.93 18.47 7.37
N CYS A 151 14.84 17.71 7.98
CA CYS A 151 14.54 16.40 8.56
C CYS A 151 13.45 16.50 9.64
N ILE A 152 13.54 17.48 10.54
CA ILE A 152 12.53 17.74 11.58
C ILE A 152 11.19 18.18 10.98
N ILE A 153 11.19 19.11 10.01
CA ILE A 153 9.95 19.58 9.34
C ILE A 153 9.26 18.44 8.59
N MET A 154 10.05 17.59 7.94
CA MET A 154 9.53 16.44 7.21
C MET A 154 8.95 15.41 8.18
N HIS A 155 9.66 15.09 9.25
CA HIS A 155 9.16 14.20 10.31
C HIS A 155 7.87 14.72 10.95
N TYR A 156 7.77 16.03 11.19
CA TYR A 156 6.58 16.71 11.70
C TYR A 156 5.41 16.64 10.71
N LYS A 157 5.65 16.91 9.42
CA LYS A 157 4.62 16.81 8.38
C LYS A 157 4.10 15.38 8.22
N THR A 158 4.98 14.38 8.29
CA THR A 158 4.58 12.97 8.21
C THR A 158 3.70 12.58 9.40
N LEU A 159 4.06 13.02 10.62
CA LEU A 159 3.24 12.81 11.81
C LEU A 159 1.88 13.50 11.70
N GLN A 160 1.84 14.71 11.15
CA GLN A 160 0.59 15.46 10.97
C GLN A 160 -0.33 14.84 9.91
N SER A 161 0.24 14.27 8.83
CA SER A 161 -0.55 13.54 7.84
C SER A 161 -1.12 12.24 8.38
N VAL A 162 -0.44 11.58 9.33
CA VAL A 162 -0.94 10.39 10.02
C VAL A 162 -2.01 10.75 11.06
N SER A 163 -1.90 11.91 11.72
CA SER A 163 -2.89 12.34 12.72
C SER A 163 -4.23 12.85 12.14
N VAL A 164 -4.30 13.04 10.81
CA VAL A 164 -5.50 13.52 10.10
C VAL A 164 -6.30 12.36 9.48
N ILE A 165 -5.76 11.14 9.51
CA ILE A 165 -6.47 9.90 9.16
C ILE A 165 -7.10 9.33 10.43
#